data_AF-A0A973IK38-F1
#
_entry.id   AF-A0A973IK38-F1
#
_cell.length_a   1.000
_cell.length_b   1.000
_cell.length_c   1.000
_cell.angle_alpha   90.00
_cell.angle_beta   90.00
_cell.angle_gamma   90.00
#
_symmetry.space_group_name_H-M   'P 1'
#
loop_
_entity.id
_entity.type
_entity.pdbx_description
1 polymer ?
#
loop_
_entity_poly.entity_id
_entity_poly.type
_entity_poly.pdbx_seq_one_letter_code
_entity_poly.pdbx_strand_id
1 'polypeptide(L)'
;INEQAAAISQAMVGSVERVLVESTSKRDEKQLAGRTENNRVVNFDGHPRLIGHFVDVTITEALSNSLRGRMVNGEQGSRSVA
;
A
#
# COMPACT_ATOMS: atom_id res chain seq x y z
N ILE A 1 10.27 17.60 -13.61
CA ILE A 1 10.46 16.78 -12.38
C ILE A 1 9.20 15.97 -12.06
N ASN A 2 7.99 16.54 -12.12
CA ASN A 2 6.75 15.81 -11.81
C ASN A 2 6.35 14.71 -12.80
N GLU A 3 6.68 14.84 -14.09
CA GLU A 3 6.22 13.88 -15.11
C GLU A 3 6.82 12.47 -14.93
N GLN A 4 8.12 12.38 -14.60
CA GLN A 4 8.76 11.10 -14.32
C GLN A 4 8.23 10.47 -13.04
N ALA A 5 7.98 11.27 -12.00
CA ALA A 5 7.36 10.78 -10.77
C ALA A 5 5.96 10.21 -11.05
N ALA A 6 5.13 10.90 -11.84
CA ALA A 6 3.82 10.41 -12.23
C ALA A 6 3.90 9.10 -13.02
N ALA A 7 4.82 9.00 -14.00
CA ALA A 7 5.01 7.79 -14.80
C ALA A 7 5.38 6.57 -13.94
N ILE A 8 6.24 6.73 -12.93
CA ILE A 8 6.58 5.66 -11.99
C ILE A 8 5.34 5.22 -11.20
N SER A 9 4.56 6.17 -10.68
CA SER A 9 3.30 5.86 -9.97
C SER A 9 2.35 5.05 -10.84
N GLN A 10 2.19 5.46 -12.10
CA GLN A 10 1.30 4.79 -13.06
C GLN A 10 1.79 3.36 -13.36
N ALA A 11 3.09 3.17 -13.51
CA ALA A 11 3.69 1.86 -13.73
C ALA A 11 3.51 0.88 -12.56
N MET A 12 3.26 1.39 -11.35
CA MET A 12 3.01 0.56 -10.16
C MET A 12 1.56 0.08 -10.08
N VAL A 13 0.62 0.66 -10.83
CA VAL A 13 -0.78 0.21 -10.80
C VAL A 13 -0.87 -1.24 -11.28
N GLY A 14 -1.48 -2.10 -10.45
CA GLY A 14 -1.58 -3.54 -10.68
C GLY A 14 -0.46 -4.37 -10.05
N SER A 15 0.61 -3.76 -9.54
CA SER A 15 1.65 -4.49 -8.79
C SER A 15 1.24 -4.73 -7.34
N VAL A 16 1.89 -5.69 -6.70
CA VAL A 16 1.86 -5.87 -5.23
C VAL A 16 3.13 -5.26 -4.68
N GLU A 17 2.98 -4.27 -3.82
CA GLU A 17 4.08 -3.60 -3.16
C GLU A 17 4.10 -3.96 -1.68
N ARG A 18 5.31 -4.13 -1.16
CA ARG A 18 5.53 -4.26 0.28
C ARG A 18 5.52 -2.87 0.91
N VAL A 19 4.63 -2.65 1.86
CA VAL A 19 4.36 -1.33 2.44
C VAL A 19 4.61 -1.36 3.95
N LEU A 20 5.48 -0.47 4.44
CA LEU A 20 5.58 -0.19 5.87
C LEU A 20 4.43 0.73 6.27
N VAL A 21 3.56 0.29 7.17
CA VAL A 21 2.45 1.11 7.67
C VAL A 21 2.97 2.10 8.72
N GLU A 22 2.77 3.38 8.50
CA GLU A 22 3.32 4.44 9.36
C GLU A 22 2.24 5.12 10.22
N SER A 23 1.02 5.27 9.70
CA SER A 23 -0.05 6.00 10.40
C SER A 23 -1.44 5.66 9.85
N THR A 24 -2.49 6.25 10.44
CA THR A 24 -3.76 6.45 9.74
C THR A 24 -3.59 7.47 8.61
N SER A 25 -4.45 7.43 7.59
CA SER A 25 -4.40 8.38 6.50
C SER A 25 -4.83 9.76 6.98
N LYS A 26 -4.09 10.79 6.57
CA LYS A 26 -4.40 12.19 6.90
C LYS A 26 -5.74 12.68 6.33
N ARG A 27 -6.26 12.00 5.29
CA ARG A 27 -7.47 12.40 4.58
C ARG A 27 -8.71 11.62 5.01
N ASP A 28 -8.52 10.41 5.54
CA ASP A 28 -9.59 9.56 6.04
C ASP A 28 -9.03 8.67 7.17
N GLU A 29 -9.45 8.91 8.40
CA GLU A 29 -8.98 8.17 9.58
C GLU A 29 -9.35 6.68 9.54
N LYS A 30 -10.27 6.29 8.65
CA LYS A 30 -10.64 4.88 8.42
C LYS A 30 -9.62 4.14 7.54
N GLN A 31 -8.74 4.85 6.86
CA GLN A 31 -7.67 4.28 6.05
C GLN A 31 -6.33 4.36 6.77
N LEU A 32 -5.44 3.46 6.40
CA LEU A 32 -4.04 3.48 6.79
C LEU A 32 -3.20 4.15 5.69
N ALA A 33 -2.08 4.72 6.11
CA ALA A 33 -1.05 5.24 5.24
C ALA A 33 0.28 4.57 5.54
N GLY A 34 0.99 4.20 4.49
CA GLY A 34 2.31 3.60 4.57
C GLY A 34 3.18 3.96 3.38
N ARG A 35 4.43 3.51 3.40
CA ARG A 35 5.42 3.74 2.35
C ARG A 35 5.93 2.46 1.73
N THR A 36 6.04 2.46 0.42
CA THR A 36 6.77 1.45 -0.36
C THR A 36 8.29 1.64 -0.22
N GLU A 37 9.06 0.67 -0.71
CA GLU A 37 10.53 0.74 -0.73
C GLU A 37 11.08 1.91 -1.56
N ASN A 38 10.39 2.30 -2.63
CA ASN A 38 10.73 3.49 -3.41
C ASN A 38 10.14 4.80 -2.81
N ASN A 39 9.79 4.77 -1.51
CA ASN A 39 9.35 5.90 -0.69
C ASN A 39 8.06 6.59 -1.18
N ARG A 40 7.15 5.85 -1.81
CA ARG A 40 5.84 6.37 -2.24
C ARG A 40 4.77 6.08 -1.20
N VAL A 41 3.91 7.06 -0.94
CA VAL A 41 2.80 6.93 0.01
C VAL A 41 1.69 6.09 -0.61
N VAL A 42 1.22 5.07 0.11
CA VAL A 42 0.06 4.24 -0.26
C VAL A 42 -1.00 4.38 0.81
N ASN A 43 -2.25 4.65 0.39
CA ASN A 43 -3.42 4.64 1.27
C ASN A 43 -4.27 3.40 0.96
N PHE A 44 -4.71 2.69 2.00
CA PHE A 44 -5.51 1.48 1.87
C PHE A 44 -6.35 1.24 3.13
N ASP A 45 -7.44 0.49 3.01
CA ASP A 45 -8.27 0.13 4.15
C ASP A 45 -7.56 -0.93 5.02
N GLY A 46 -7.59 -0.76 6.34
CA GLY A 46 -6.97 -1.71 7.26
C GLY A 46 -7.10 -1.30 8.72
N HIS A 47 -6.78 -2.22 9.63
CA HIS A 47 -6.89 -1.97 11.07
C HIS A 47 -5.64 -1.24 11.61
N PRO A 48 -5.77 -0.21 12.47
CA PRO A 48 -4.64 0.53 13.06
C PRO A 48 -3.57 -0.31 13.78
N ARG A 49 -3.83 -1.58 14.07
CA ARG A 49 -2.87 -2.52 14.68
C ARG A 49 -1.71 -2.86 13.74
N LEU A 50 -1.85 -2.52 12.46
CA LEU A 50 -0.85 -2.79 11.43
C LEU A 50 0.23 -1.72 11.37
N ILE A 51 0.04 -0.57 12.04
CA ILE A 51 1.05 0.49 12.15
C ILE A 51 2.34 -0.09 12.76
N GLY A 52 3.48 0.19 12.12
CA GLY A 52 4.79 -0.37 12.46
C GLY A 52 5.10 -1.73 11.82
N HIS A 53 4.15 -2.32 11.07
CA HIS A 53 4.34 -3.58 10.37
C HIS A 53 4.44 -3.38 8.85
N PHE A 54 5.07 -4.35 8.19
CA PHE A 54 5.00 -4.47 6.74
C PHE A 54 3.77 -5.28 6.34
N VAL A 55 3.08 -4.83 5.30
CA VAL A 55 1.96 -5.52 4.68
C VAL A 55 2.09 -5.49 3.16
N ASP A 56 1.56 -6.51 2.50
CA ASP A 56 1.50 -6.55 1.04
C ASP A 56 0.22 -5.87 0.55
N VAL A 57 0.36 -4.95 -0.39
CA VAL A 57 -0.74 -4.12 -0.90
C VAL A 57 -0.74 -4.15 -2.41
N THR A 58 -1.84 -4.56 -3.02
CA THR A 58 -2.07 -4.38 -4.45
C THR A 58 -2.37 -2.91 -4.72
N ILE A 59 -1.57 -2.27 -5.59
CA ILE A 59 -1.79 -0.90 -6.00
C ILE A 59 -2.92 -0.86 -7.02
N THR A 60 -3.98 -0.11 -6.71
CA THR A 60 -5.20 -0.03 -7.53
C THR A 60 -5.29 1.27 -8.32
N GLU A 61 -4.63 2.34 -7.85
CA GLU A 61 -4.74 3.65 -8.48
C GLU A 61 -3.51 4.52 -8.15
N ALA A 62 -3.09 5.33 -9.13
CA ALA A 62 -2.08 6.35 -8.97
C ALA A 62 -2.71 7.74 -8.91
N LEU A 63 -2.56 8.41 -7.77
CA LEU A 63 -2.99 9.79 -7.53
C LEU A 63 -1.80 10.75 -7.70
N SER A 64 -2.06 12.06 -7.62
CA SER A 64 -1.05 13.10 -7.88
C SER A 64 0.23 12.95 -7.05
N ASN A 65 0.13 12.54 -5.79
CA ASN A 65 1.27 12.41 -4.86
C ASN A 65 1.21 11.14 -3.99
N SER A 66 0.34 10.20 -4.33
CA SER A 66 0.14 8.98 -3.57
C SER A 66 -0.41 7.87 -4.46
N LEU A 67 -0.40 6.67 -3.91
CA LEU A 67 -1.05 5.51 -4.46
C LEU A 67 -2.25 5.18 -3.59
N ARG A 68 -3.23 4.52 -4.19
CA ARG A 68 -4.30 3.82 -3.49
C ARG A 68 -4.11 2.33 -3.70
N GLY A 69 -4.41 1.55 -2.68
CA GLY A 69 -4.33 0.11 -2.79
C GLY A 69 -5.31 -0.63 -1.90
N ARG A 70 -5.23 -1.96 -2.01
CA ARG A 70 -5.98 -2.90 -1.18
C ARG A 70 -4.99 -3.91 -0.60
N MET A 71 -5.10 -4.18 0.70
CA MET A 71 -4.29 -5.19 1.34
C MET A 71 -4.53 -6.56 0.70
N VAL A 72 -3.45 -7.30 0.48
CA VAL A 72 -3.53 -8.71 0.10
C VAL A 72 -3.87 -9.50 1.36
N ASN A 73 -5.08 -10.05 1.44
CA ASN A 73 -5.45 -10.92 2.55
C ASN A 73 -4.60 -12.20 2.48
N GLY A 74 -4.00 -12.58 3.61
CA GLY A 74 -3.15 -13.76 3.75
C GLY A 74 -3.86 -15.11 3.64
N GLU A 75 -4.86 -15.26 2.77
CA GLU A 75 -5.42 -16.56 2.40
C GLU A 75 -4.58 -17.25 1.31
N GLN A 76 -3.26 -17.23 1.47
CA GLN A 76 -2.34 -18.01 0.65
C GLN A 76 -1.46 -18.81 1.59
N GLY A 77 -1.99 -19.96 2.04
CA GLY A 77 -1.18 -21.05 2.58
C GLY A 77 -1.27 -21.31 4.08
N SER A 78 -2.48 -21.54 4.63
CA SER A 78 -2.61 -22.66 5.58
C SER A 78 -2.41 -23.95 4.80
N ARG A 79 -1.17 -24.23 4.41
CA ARG A 79 -0.79 -25.59 4.03
C ARG A 79 -0.54 -26.29 5.35
N SER A 80 -1.62 -26.86 5.90
CA SER A 80 -1.48 -28.03 6.77
C SER A 80 -0.68 -29.05 5.96
N VAL A 81 0.60 -29.18 6.30
CA VAL A 81 1.31 -30.43 6.06
C VAL A 81 0.99 -31.29 7.27
N ALA A 82 0.42 -32.46 6.97
CA ALA A 82 0.12 -33.51 7.92
C ALA A 82 1.36 -33.94 8.72
#